data_AF-A0A180FZC5-F1
#
_entry.id   AF-A0A180FZC5-F1
#
_cell.length_a   1.000
_cell.length_b   1.000
_cell.length_c   1.000
_cell.angle_alpha   90.00
_cell.angle_beta   90.00
_cell.angle_gamma   90.00
#
_symmetry.space_group_name_H-M   'P 1'
#
loop_
_entity.id
_entity.type
_entity.pdbx_description
1 polymer ?
#
loop_
_entity_poly.entity_id
_entity_poly.type
_entity_poly.pdbx_seq_one_letter_code
_entity_poly.pdbx_strand_id
1 'polypeptide(L)'
;MQSHPRGKTIAIPLSRHSRQACHRALMWLNLQPSPVPAQPFNSRTRSQVFFTCRQAINRLWFLGQLCSPISLSAYELVLEAIVQSTWDISLYKETLAAHNKLALANNLPLLTANKDWINSTQDEINHTLARLENNLKHNTTNCIKDGIRSSYQALGAHYRKVGDVGSAHRVFSKAREHATTALHAAELSLASLNLALDAENFKLAQSHAAKAQGALDTLIGTLELKAAKTKTSGSTSTVGIDSRDPTEKDIQRLLDYE
;
A
#
# COMPACT_ATOMS: atom_id res chain seq x y z
N MET A 1 -10.46 -35.99 1.59
CA MET A 1 -10.74 -35.57 0.21
C MET A 1 -11.72 -34.41 0.24
N GLN A 2 -11.24 -33.16 0.21
CA GLN A 2 -12.09 -31.98 0.09
C GLN A 2 -11.46 -31.03 -0.93
N SER A 3 -12.06 -31.04 -2.13
CA SER A 3 -11.70 -30.21 -3.27
C SER A 3 -12.28 -28.80 -3.11
N HIS A 4 -11.40 -27.79 -3.12
CA HIS A 4 -11.78 -26.38 -3.22
C HIS A 4 -12.31 -26.04 -4.64
N PRO A 5 -13.34 -25.19 -4.78
CA PRO A 5 -13.79 -24.73 -6.10
C PRO A 5 -12.89 -23.59 -6.59
N ARG A 6 -12.32 -23.76 -7.78
CA ARG A 6 -11.52 -22.75 -8.49
C ARG A 6 -12.45 -21.64 -9.00
N GLY A 7 -12.20 -20.39 -8.59
CA GLY A 7 -12.84 -19.21 -9.14
C GLY A 7 -12.55 -19.08 -10.64
N LYS A 8 -13.61 -19.03 -11.46
CA LYS A 8 -13.50 -18.80 -12.90
C LYS A 8 -13.27 -17.31 -13.16
N THR A 9 -12.08 -16.95 -13.63
CA THR A 9 -11.77 -15.63 -14.18
C THR A 9 -12.56 -15.44 -15.48
N ILE A 10 -13.56 -14.55 -15.46
CA ILE A 10 -14.27 -14.12 -16.67
C ILE A 10 -13.41 -13.06 -17.35
N ALA A 11 -12.72 -13.43 -18.42
CA ALA A 11 -11.92 -12.52 -19.23
C ALA A 11 -12.84 -11.71 -20.17
N ILE A 12 -12.82 -10.39 -20.03
CA ILE A 12 -13.45 -9.47 -20.99
C ILE A 12 -12.49 -9.32 -22.19
N PRO A 13 -12.90 -9.62 -23.43
CA PRO A 13 -11.98 -9.64 -24.56
C PRO A 13 -11.73 -8.22 -25.10
N LEU A 14 -10.68 -7.56 -24.63
CA LEU A 14 -10.14 -6.36 -25.28
C LEU A 14 -9.53 -6.69 -26.65
N SER A 15 -9.85 -5.88 -27.67
CA SER A 15 -9.34 -6.00 -29.04
C SER A 15 -7.80 -5.84 -29.11
N ARG A 16 -7.14 -6.58 -30.02
CA ARG A 16 -5.66 -6.58 -30.16
C ARG A 16 -5.07 -5.19 -30.40
N HIS A 17 -5.80 -4.29 -31.08
CA HIS A 17 -5.36 -2.93 -31.37
C HIS A 17 -5.35 -2.04 -30.11
N SER A 18 -6.35 -2.18 -29.23
CA SER A 18 -6.40 -1.46 -27.93
C SER A 18 -5.22 -1.84 -27.03
N ARG A 19 -4.84 -3.13 -27.02
CA ARG A 19 -3.68 -3.63 -26.26
C ARG A 19 -2.35 -3.07 -26.75
N GLN A 20 -2.18 -2.90 -28.06
CA GLN A 20 -0.96 -2.34 -28.65
C GLN A 20 -0.83 -0.83 -28.43
N ALA A 21 -1.94 -0.09 -28.47
CA ALA A 21 -1.97 1.34 -28.17
C ALA A 21 -1.63 1.62 -26.70
N CYS A 22 -2.20 0.84 -25.77
CA CYS A 22 -1.88 0.94 -24.35
C CYS A 22 -0.41 0.60 -24.06
N HIS A 23 0.13 -0.46 -24.69
CA HIS A 23 1.54 -0.83 -24.55
C HIS A 23 2.51 0.25 -25.05
N ARG A 24 2.16 0.97 -26.13
CA ARG A 24 2.96 2.10 -26.64
C ARG A 24 2.88 3.34 -25.76
N ALA A 25 1.71 3.65 -25.21
CA ALA A 25 1.54 4.75 -24.25
C ALA A 25 2.29 4.48 -22.93
N LEU A 26 2.32 3.22 -22.47
CA LEU A 26 3.04 2.79 -21.27
C LEU A 26 4.58 2.77 -21.44
N MET A 27 5.08 2.61 -22.68
CA MET A 27 6.51 2.77 -22.96
C MET A 27 6.96 4.23 -22.92
N TRP A 28 6.08 5.18 -23.23
CA TRP A 28 6.39 6.62 -23.23
C TRP A 28 6.38 7.24 -21.82
N LEU A 29 5.65 6.65 -20.87
CA LEU A 29 5.53 7.16 -19.50
C LEU A 29 6.69 6.74 -18.56
N ASN A 30 7.61 5.87 -19.00
CA ASN A 30 8.73 5.42 -18.18
C ASN A 30 10.02 6.16 -18.55
N LEU A 31 10.45 7.07 -17.68
CA LEU A 31 11.87 7.40 -17.51
C LEU A 31 12.65 6.08 -17.46
N GLN A 32 13.67 5.97 -18.31
CA GLN A 32 14.47 4.76 -18.46
C GLN A 32 15.07 4.26 -17.14
N PRO A 33 14.89 2.98 -16.78
CA PRO A 33 15.80 2.29 -15.89
C PRO A 33 16.89 1.58 -16.73
N SER A 34 18.13 1.71 -16.23
CA SER A 34 19.39 1.05 -16.57
C SER A 34 19.35 -0.35 -17.22
N PRO A 35 20.34 -0.71 -18.07
CA PRO A 35 20.34 -1.94 -18.85
C PRO A 35 20.63 -3.17 -18.00
N VAL A 36 19.70 -4.14 -17.98
CA VAL A 36 19.93 -5.50 -17.49
C VAL A 36 19.42 -6.47 -18.56
N PRO A 37 20.18 -7.53 -18.92
CA PRO A 37 19.99 -8.24 -20.19
C PRO A 37 18.76 -9.16 -20.21
N ALA A 38 18.22 -9.28 -21.41
CA ALA A 38 16.96 -9.89 -21.77
C ALA A 38 16.88 -11.40 -21.42
N GLN A 39 15.94 -11.73 -20.53
CA GLN A 39 15.34 -13.05 -20.43
C GLN A 39 13.96 -13.02 -21.11
N PRO A 40 13.50 -14.12 -21.75
CA PRO A 40 12.27 -14.13 -22.55
C PRO A 40 11.05 -13.85 -21.66
N PHE A 41 10.56 -12.63 -21.73
CA PHE A 41 9.69 -12.01 -20.73
C PHE A 41 8.20 -12.21 -21.10
N ASN A 42 7.54 -13.14 -20.43
CA ASN A 42 6.14 -13.49 -20.64
C ASN A 42 5.21 -12.29 -20.33
N SER A 43 4.42 -11.86 -21.32
CA SER A 43 3.53 -10.70 -21.25
C SER A 43 2.41 -10.82 -20.22
N ARG A 44 2.16 -12.01 -19.67
CA ARG A 44 1.11 -12.25 -18.67
C ARG A 44 1.56 -11.89 -17.25
N THR A 45 2.87 -11.96 -16.98
CA THR A 45 3.45 -11.65 -15.66
C THR A 45 3.67 -10.16 -15.46
N ARG A 46 3.80 -9.38 -16.54
CA ARG A 46 3.99 -7.91 -16.48
C ARG A 46 2.76 -7.17 -15.98
N SER A 47 1.55 -7.69 -16.22
CA SER A 47 0.31 -7.06 -15.75
C SER A 47 0.05 -7.27 -14.26
N GLN A 48 0.54 -8.36 -13.68
CA GLN A 48 0.22 -8.73 -12.29
C GLN A 48 1.13 -8.08 -11.23
N VAL A 49 2.35 -7.67 -11.59
CA VAL A 49 3.35 -7.18 -10.62
C VAL A 49 3.39 -5.66 -10.50
N PHE A 50 2.90 -4.91 -11.49
CA PHE A 50 3.12 -3.45 -11.56
C PHE A 50 2.04 -2.57 -10.91
N PHE A 51 0.87 -3.11 -10.53
CA PHE A 51 -0.27 -2.31 -10.02
C PHE A 51 -0.51 -2.43 -8.51
N THR A 52 0.47 -2.91 -7.75
CA THR A 52 0.31 -3.17 -6.31
C THR A 52 0.18 -1.91 -5.44
N CYS A 53 0.43 -0.71 -5.97
CA CYS A 53 0.33 0.54 -5.21
C CYS A 53 -0.91 1.37 -5.57
N ARG A 54 -1.56 1.94 -4.55
CA ARG A 54 -2.69 2.89 -4.66
C ARG A 54 -2.39 4.05 -5.62
N GLN A 55 -1.15 4.54 -5.65
CA GLN A 55 -0.68 5.56 -6.60
C GLN A 55 -0.80 5.13 -8.06
N ALA A 56 -0.55 3.85 -8.39
CA ALA A 56 -0.70 3.36 -9.77
C ALA A 56 -2.17 3.39 -10.21
N ILE A 57 -3.08 3.03 -9.30
CA ILE A 57 -4.54 3.11 -9.51
C ILE A 57 -4.95 4.56 -9.75
N ASN A 58 -4.53 5.51 -8.89
CA ASN A 58 -4.85 6.93 -9.03
C ASN A 58 -4.33 7.51 -10.36
N ARG A 59 -3.08 7.19 -10.73
CA ARG A 59 -2.49 7.64 -12.01
C ARG A 59 -3.26 7.12 -13.22
N LEU A 60 -3.64 5.84 -13.21
CA LEU A 60 -4.36 5.24 -14.32
C LEU A 60 -5.79 5.79 -14.43
N TRP A 61 -6.44 6.02 -13.28
CA TRP A 61 -7.74 6.68 -13.23
C TRP A 61 -7.66 8.10 -13.80
N PHE A 62 -6.63 8.87 -13.43
CA PHE A 62 -6.38 10.20 -13.98
C PHE A 62 -6.11 10.17 -15.50
N LEU A 63 -5.33 9.22 -16.01
CA LEU A 63 -5.14 9.04 -17.46
C LEU A 63 -6.46 8.74 -18.17
N GLY A 64 -7.35 7.97 -17.54
CA GLY A 64 -8.68 7.70 -18.05
C GLY A 64 -9.56 8.93 -18.20
N GLN A 65 -9.33 9.96 -17.38
CA GLN A 65 -10.05 11.23 -17.47
C GLN A 65 -9.52 12.15 -18.57
N LEU A 66 -8.20 12.19 -18.74
CA LEU A 66 -7.57 13.10 -19.69
C LEU A 66 -7.59 12.57 -21.13
N CYS A 67 -7.42 11.26 -21.30
CA CYS A 67 -7.16 10.68 -22.62
C CYS A 67 -8.33 9.84 -23.11
N SER A 68 -9.22 10.46 -23.91
CA SER A 68 -10.37 9.79 -24.52
C SER A 68 -10.08 8.49 -25.29
N PRO A 69 -8.99 8.32 -26.05
CA PRO A 69 -8.80 7.08 -26.83
C PRO A 69 -8.43 5.86 -25.99
N ILE A 70 -7.90 6.06 -24.77
CA ILE A 70 -7.49 4.97 -23.87
C ILE A 70 -8.39 4.85 -22.63
N SER A 71 -9.36 5.75 -22.47
CA SER A 71 -10.15 5.91 -21.24
C SER A 71 -10.90 4.65 -20.82
N LEU A 72 -11.61 3.99 -21.73
CA LEU A 72 -12.37 2.78 -21.45
C LEU A 72 -11.44 1.65 -20.96
N SER A 73 -10.35 1.41 -21.69
CA SER A 73 -9.33 0.41 -21.35
C SER A 73 -8.64 0.73 -20.01
N ALA A 74 -8.37 2.02 -19.74
CA ALA A 74 -7.80 2.46 -18.48
C ALA A 74 -8.75 2.20 -17.30
N TYR A 75 -10.04 2.52 -17.43
CA TYR A 75 -11.02 2.27 -16.38
C TYR A 75 -11.26 0.76 -16.14
N GLU A 76 -11.27 -0.08 -17.18
CA GLU A 76 -11.34 -1.53 -17.02
C GLU A 76 -10.16 -2.07 -16.19
N LEU A 77 -8.94 -1.59 -16.48
CA LEU A 77 -7.74 -1.94 -15.73
C LEU A 77 -7.78 -1.42 -14.28
N VAL A 78 -8.32 -0.22 -14.05
CA VAL A 78 -8.54 0.31 -12.69
C VAL A 78 -9.51 -0.57 -11.91
N LEU A 79 -10.63 -0.98 -12.52
CA LEU A 79 -11.61 -1.86 -11.88
C LEU A 79 -10.99 -3.21 -11.49
N GLU A 80 -10.18 -3.81 -12.38
CA GLU A 80 -9.44 -5.04 -12.09
C GLU A 80 -8.43 -4.84 -10.94
N ALA A 81 -7.65 -3.75 -10.97
CA ALA A 81 -6.67 -3.45 -9.94
C ALA A 81 -7.31 -3.22 -8.57
N ILE A 82 -8.46 -2.52 -8.51
CA ILE A 82 -9.20 -2.28 -7.27
C ILE A 82 -9.63 -3.61 -6.65
N VAL A 83 -10.24 -4.49 -7.44
CA VAL A 83 -10.74 -5.80 -6.98
C VAL A 83 -9.62 -6.70 -6.48
N GLN A 84 -8.42 -6.62 -7.07
CA GLN A 84 -7.28 -7.46 -6.71
C GLN A 84 -6.48 -6.93 -5.50
N SER A 85 -6.34 -5.61 -5.36
CA SER A 85 -5.35 -5.02 -4.42
C SER A 85 -5.95 -4.19 -3.28
N THR A 86 -7.19 -3.70 -3.42
CA THR A 86 -7.81 -2.78 -2.47
C THR A 86 -9.20 -3.22 -2.05
N TRP A 87 -9.77 -2.54 -1.06
CA TRP A 87 -11.16 -2.71 -0.64
C TRP A 87 -11.94 -1.40 -0.78
N ASP A 88 -11.53 -0.56 -1.74
CA ASP A 88 -12.14 0.75 -1.96
C ASP A 88 -13.39 0.62 -2.84
N ILE A 89 -14.52 0.37 -2.18
CA ILE A 89 -15.83 0.23 -2.82
C ILE A 89 -16.29 1.56 -3.43
N SER A 90 -15.91 2.69 -2.83
CA SER A 90 -16.28 4.03 -3.31
C SER A 90 -15.62 4.33 -4.64
N LEU A 91 -14.30 4.13 -4.72
CA LEU A 91 -13.54 4.31 -5.95
C LEU A 91 -13.98 3.33 -7.05
N TYR A 92 -14.33 2.10 -6.69
CA TYR A 92 -14.88 1.12 -7.63
C TYR A 92 -16.17 1.64 -8.29
N LYS A 93 -17.13 2.12 -7.48
CA LYS A 93 -18.41 2.63 -7.96
C LYS A 93 -18.23 3.88 -8.83
N GLU A 94 -17.34 4.79 -8.42
CA GLU A 94 -17.02 6.00 -9.19
C GLU A 94 -16.38 5.67 -10.54
N THR A 95 -15.41 4.77 -10.55
CA THR A 95 -14.74 4.31 -11.78
C THR A 95 -15.73 3.65 -12.74
N LEU A 96 -16.62 2.80 -12.23
CA LEU A 96 -17.64 2.15 -13.03
C LEU A 96 -18.63 3.16 -13.63
N ALA A 97 -19.03 4.17 -12.85
CA ALA A 97 -19.90 5.24 -13.34
C ALA A 97 -19.23 6.08 -14.43
N ALA A 98 -17.95 6.43 -14.25
CA ALA A 98 -17.16 7.16 -15.24
C ALA A 98 -17.00 6.36 -16.55
N HIS A 99 -16.70 5.06 -16.44
CA HIS A 99 -16.64 4.15 -17.59
C HIS A 99 -17.97 4.11 -18.35
N ASN A 100 -19.07 3.84 -17.65
CA ASN A 100 -20.39 3.70 -18.27
C ASN A 100 -20.89 5.00 -18.90
N LYS A 101 -20.55 6.16 -18.32
CA LYS A 101 -20.83 7.47 -18.92
C LYS A 101 -20.16 7.61 -20.29
N LEU A 102 -18.89 7.21 -20.42
CA LEU A 102 -18.18 7.25 -21.70
C LEU A 102 -18.67 6.19 -22.67
N ALA A 103 -18.99 4.99 -22.19
CA ALA A 103 -19.53 3.92 -23.02
C ALA A 103 -20.87 4.32 -23.65
N LEU A 104 -21.77 4.95 -22.88
CA LEU A 104 -23.03 5.51 -23.38
C LEU A 104 -22.81 6.53 -24.48
N ALA A 105 -21.88 7.48 -24.29
CA ALA A 105 -21.58 8.51 -25.28
C ALA A 105 -21.06 7.94 -26.61
N ASN A 106 -20.45 6.75 -26.58
CA ASN A 106 -19.91 6.06 -27.75
C ASN A 106 -20.80 4.90 -28.25
N ASN A 107 -22.01 4.74 -27.72
CA ASN A 107 -22.92 3.62 -28.02
C ASN A 107 -22.29 2.23 -27.80
N LEU A 108 -21.46 2.09 -26.77
CA LEU A 108 -20.78 0.86 -26.38
C LEU A 108 -21.53 0.15 -25.23
N PRO A 109 -21.33 -1.18 -25.06
CA PRO A 109 -21.97 -1.94 -23.99
C PRO A 109 -21.53 -1.44 -22.60
N LEU A 110 -22.48 -1.43 -21.68
CA LEU A 110 -22.26 -1.01 -20.30
C LEU A 110 -21.72 -2.15 -19.46
N LEU A 111 -20.86 -1.80 -18.50
CA LEU A 111 -20.38 -2.74 -17.50
C LEU A 111 -21.36 -2.77 -16.32
N THR A 112 -21.67 -3.98 -15.87
CA THR A 112 -22.50 -4.23 -14.69
C THR A 112 -21.62 -4.28 -13.44
N ALA A 113 -22.08 -3.65 -12.36
CA ALA A 113 -21.39 -3.71 -11.07
C ALA A 113 -21.32 -5.15 -10.55
N ASN A 114 -20.14 -5.55 -10.07
CA ASN A 114 -19.96 -6.82 -9.38
C ASN A 114 -20.53 -6.73 -7.96
N LYS A 115 -21.84 -6.98 -7.82
CA LYS A 115 -22.56 -6.90 -6.54
C LYS A 115 -22.04 -7.90 -5.51
N ASP A 116 -21.64 -9.09 -5.93
CA ASP A 116 -21.11 -10.12 -5.05
C ASP A 116 -19.80 -9.67 -4.41
N TRP A 117 -18.89 -9.08 -5.21
CA TRP A 117 -17.65 -8.50 -4.67
C TRP A 117 -17.93 -7.34 -3.72
N ILE A 118 -18.85 -6.43 -4.06
CA ILE A 118 -19.19 -5.29 -3.20
C ILE A 118 -19.69 -5.78 -1.83
N ASN A 119 -20.63 -6.72 -1.82
CA ASN A 119 -21.22 -7.23 -0.58
C ASN A 119 -20.19 -8.02 0.25
N SER A 120 -19.49 -8.96 -0.39
CA SER A 120 -18.43 -9.76 0.26
C SER A 120 -17.32 -8.88 0.84
N THR A 121 -16.88 -7.87 0.10
CA THR A 121 -15.85 -6.92 0.57
C THR A 121 -16.39 -6.07 1.71
N GLN A 122 -17.64 -5.61 1.66
CA GLN A 122 -18.23 -4.82 2.74
C GLN A 122 -18.30 -5.62 4.06
N ASP A 123 -18.68 -6.89 3.98
CA ASP A 123 -18.71 -7.79 5.14
C ASP A 123 -17.29 -8.04 5.68
N GLU A 124 -16.31 -8.26 4.80
CA GLU A 124 -14.91 -8.45 5.18
C GLU A 124 -14.28 -7.19 5.80
N ILE A 125 -14.65 -6.00 5.32
CA ILE A 125 -14.25 -4.72 5.92
C ILE A 125 -14.75 -4.65 7.37
N ASN A 126 -16.05 -4.87 7.58
CA ASN A 126 -16.68 -4.77 8.90
C ASN A 126 -16.09 -5.80 9.88
N HIS A 127 -15.94 -7.04 9.43
CA HIS A 127 -15.36 -8.10 10.24
C HIS A 127 -13.90 -7.84 10.60
N THR A 128 -13.10 -7.37 9.63
CA THR A 128 -11.69 -7.03 9.87
C THR A 128 -11.56 -5.85 10.82
N LEU A 129 -12.39 -4.82 10.65
CA LEU A 129 -12.41 -3.64 11.52
C LEU A 129 -12.72 -4.04 12.97
N ALA A 130 -13.80 -4.79 13.20
CA ALA A 130 -14.19 -5.25 14.53
C ALA A 130 -13.08 -6.06 15.22
N ARG A 131 -12.39 -6.94 14.46
CA ARG A 131 -11.23 -7.70 14.96
C ARG A 131 -10.08 -6.78 15.37
N LEU A 132 -9.73 -5.80 14.53
CA LEU A 132 -8.65 -4.86 14.80
C LEU A 132 -8.94 -3.94 15.99
N GLU A 133 -10.18 -3.48 16.14
CA GLU A 133 -10.62 -2.68 17.28
C GLU A 133 -10.57 -3.50 18.58
N ASN A 134 -10.96 -4.77 18.55
CA ASN A 134 -10.83 -5.65 19.70
C ASN A 134 -9.36 -5.87 20.10
N ASN A 135 -8.47 -6.06 19.13
CA ASN A 135 -7.02 -6.16 19.38
C ASN A 135 -6.47 -4.88 20.02
N LEU A 136 -6.87 -3.71 19.52
CA LEU A 136 -6.47 -2.42 20.11
C LEU A 136 -6.98 -2.29 21.55
N LYS A 137 -8.24 -2.64 21.81
CA LYS A 137 -8.85 -2.60 23.15
C LYS A 137 -8.10 -3.52 24.11
N HIS A 138 -7.79 -4.74 23.67
CA HIS A 138 -7.03 -5.71 24.46
C HIS A 138 -5.65 -5.16 24.84
N ASN A 139 -4.88 -4.68 23.87
CA ASN A 139 -3.54 -4.13 24.12
C ASN A 139 -3.56 -2.87 24.99
N THR A 140 -4.61 -2.05 24.85
CA THR A 140 -4.81 -0.86 25.69
C THR A 140 -5.14 -1.24 27.13
N THR A 141 -6.02 -2.23 27.34
CA THR A 141 -6.41 -2.72 28.68
C THR A 141 -5.21 -3.33 29.42
N ASN A 142 -4.36 -4.05 28.68
CA ASN A 142 -3.18 -4.72 29.23
C ASN A 142 -1.92 -3.82 29.24
N CYS A 143 -2.03 -2.55 28.84
CA CYS A 143 -0.93 -1.58 28.80
C CYS A 143 0.31 -2.05 28.01
N ILE A 144 0.12 -2.81 26.93
CA ILE A 144 1.22 -3.34 26.09
C ILE A 144 1.60 -2.30 25.03
N LYS A 145 2.58 -1.44 25.32
CA LYS A 145 2.96 -0.28 24.47
C LYS A 145 3.18 -0.63 23.00
N ASP A 146 4.02 -1.64 22.72
CA ASP A 146 4.32 -2.05 21.34
C ASP A 146 3.10 -2.66 20.64
N GLY A 147 2.28 -3.41 21.38
CA GLY A 147 1.01 -3.95 20.89
C GLY A 147 0.00 -2.86 20.54
N ILE A 148 -0.09 -1.78 21.34
CA ILE A 148 -0.95 -0.63 21.05
C ILE A 148 -0.49 0.07 19.76
N ARG A 149 0.81 0.34 19.62
CA ARG A 149 1.41 0.94 18.43
C ARG A 149 1.11 0.10 17.18
N SER A 150 1.40 -1.19 17.23
CA SER A 150 1.17 -2.13 16.13
C SER A 150 -0.32 -2.24 15.77
N SER A 151 -1.21 -2.21 16.78
CA SER A 151 -2.67 -2.22 16.56
C SER A 151 -3.15 -0.96 15.85
N TYR A 152 -2.67 0.23 16.25
CA TYR A 152 -2.96 1.46 15.52
C TYR A 152 -2.39 1.43 14.09
N GLN A 153 -1.17 0.92 13.89
CA GLN A 153 -0.60 0.79 12.55
C GLN A 153 -1.43 -0.15 11.65
N ALA A 154 -1.91 -1.27 12.19
CA ALA A 154 -2.78 -2.21 11.47
C ALA A 154 -4.15 -1.59 11.14
N LEU A 155 -4.76 -0.84 12.07
CA LEU A 155 -5.98 -0.08 11.81
C LEU A 155 -5.76 0.98 10.71
N GLY A 156 -4.64 1.71 10.76
CA GLY A 156 -4.30 2.72 9.75
C GLY A 156 -4.14 2.11 8.37
N ALA A 157 -3.45 0.97 8.27
CA ALA A 157 -3.32 0.21 7.02
C ALA A 157 -4.68 -0.30 6.50
N HIS A 158 -5.58 -0.72 7.39
CA HIS A 158 -6.94 -1.12 7.02
C HIS A 158 -7.74 0.06 6.45
N TYR A 159 -7.78 1.20 7.14
CA TYR A 159 -8.46 2.40 6.65
C TYR A 159 -7.90 2.88 5.31
N ARG A 160 -6.57 2.81 5.12
CA ARG A 160 -5.93 3.07 3.83
C ARG A 160 -6.40 2.14 2.72
N LYS A 161 -6.52 0.84 3.01
CA LYS A 161 -6.98 -0.17 2.04
C LYS A 161 -8.44 0.04 1.64
N VAL A 162 -9.28 0.50 2.57
CA VAL A 162 -10.69 0.85 2.34
C VAL A 162 -10.84 2.18 1.61
N GLY A 163 -9.85 3.07 1.68
CA GLY A 163 -9.90 4.40 1.07
C GLY A 163 -10.34 5.53 2.01
N ASP A 164 -10.52 5.24 3.31
CA ASP A 164 -10.77 6.27 4.32
C ASP A 164 -9.45 6.88 4.79
N VAL A 165 -8.92 7.81 3.98
CA VAL A 165 -7.65 8.49 4.26
C VAL A 165 -7.73 9.37 5.51
N GLY A 166 -8.91 9.91 5.83
CA GLY A 166 -9.13 10.77 6.99
C GLY A 166 -8.97 10.02 8.31
N SER A 167 -9.66 8.88 8.44
CA SER A 167 -9.52 8.01 9.61
C SER A 167 -8.11 7.42 9.69
N ALA A 168 -7.52 7.04 8.56
CA ALA A 168 -6.15 6.54 8.52
C ALA A 168 -5.15 7.53 9.14
N HIS A 169 -5.19 8.81 8.75
CA HIS A 169 -4.31 9.84 9.33
C HIS A 169 -4.47 10.00 10.84
N ARG A 170 -5.72 9.96 11.35
CA ARG A 170 -6.00 10.06 12.79
C ARG A 170 -5.38 8.91 13.57
N VAL A 171 -5.51 7.69 13.05
CA VAL A 171 -5.00 6.47 13.70
C VAL A 171 -3.47 6.42 13.63
N PHE A 172 -2.84 6.78 12.51
CA PHE A 172 -1.37 6.87 12.44
C PHE A 172 -0.79 7.96 13.35
N SER A 173 -1.50 9.06 13.55
CA SER A 173 -1.08 10.09 14.51
C SER A 173 -1.03 9.53 15.93
N LYS A 174 -2.07 8.78 16.33
CA LYS A 174 -2.09 8.06 17.62
C LYS A 174 -1.00 6.99 17.72
N ALA A 175 -0.75 6.24 16.65
CA ALA A 175 0.32 5.24 16.62
C ALA A 175 1.69 5.86 16.98
N ARG A 176 1.95 7.08 16.48
CA ARG A 176 3.22 7.79 16.70
C ARG A 176 3.43 8.20 18.15
N GLU A 177 2.37 8.47 18.91
CA GLU A 177 2.44 8.75 20.36
C GLU A 177 2.96 7.54 21.15
N HIS A 178 2.78 6.33 20.60
CA HIS A 178 3.26 5.07 21.18
C HIS A 178 4.60 4.59 20.60
N ALA A 179 5.28 5.40 19.78
CA ALA A 179 6.60 5.07 19.25
C ALA A 179 7.68 5.15 20.35
N THR A 180 8.47 4.10 20.48
CA THR A 180 9.54 3.97 21.48
C THR A 180 10.95 4.10 20.90
N THR A 181 11.12 3.90 19.60
CA THR A 181 12.42 3.94 18.91
C THR A 181 12.37 4.97 17.78
N ALA A 182 13.53 5.49 17.37
CA ALA A 182 13.64 6.38 16.22
C ALA A 182 13.17 5.68 14.92
N LEU A 183 13.38 4.37 14.82
CA LEU A 183 12.87 3.55 13.73
C LEU A 183 11.33 3.56 13.67
N HIS A 184 10.65 3.30 14.79
CA HIS A 184 9.19 3.39 14.87
C HIS A 184 8.67 4.78 14.44
N ALA A 185 9.35 5.84 14.86
CA ALA A 185 8.98 7.20 14.48
C ALA A 185 9.18 7.46 12.97
N ALA A 186 10.23 6.91 12.37
CA ALA A 186 10.49 7.01 10.93
C ALA A 186 9.45 6.24 10.12
N GLU A 187 9.20 4.97 10.44
CA GLU A 187 8.21 4.11 9.76
C GLU A 187 6.82 4.73 9.75
N LEU A 188 6.35 5.23 10.89
CA LEU A 188 5.03 5.87 11.01
C LEU A 188 4.95 7.21 10.26
N SER A 189 6.07 7.94 10.19
CA SER A 189 6.14 9.17 9.41
C SER A 189 6.10 8.89 7.91
N LEU A 190 6.76 7.81 7.45
CA LEU A 190 6.70 7.34 6.06
C LEU A 190 5.29 6.81 5.70
N ALA A 191 4.64 6.08 6.60
CA ALA A 191 3.26 5.65 6.40
C ALA A 191 2.30 6.85 6.23
N SER A 192 2.46 7.88 7.06
CA SER A 192 1.69 9.12 6.98
C SER A 192 2.02 9.95 5.72
N LEU A 193 3.26 9.91 5.25
CA LEU A 193 3.67 10.49 3.97
C LEU A 193 2.94 9.81 2.81
N ASN A 194 2.93 8.48 2.78
CA ASN A 194 2.23 7.72 1.74
C ASN A 194 0.73 8.05 1.69
N LEU A 195 0.08 8.21 2.85
CA LEU A 195 -1.32 8.66 2.92
C LEU A 195 -1.51 10.08 2.36
N ALA A 196 -0.61 11.00 2.69
CA ALA A 196 -0.69 12.36 2.17
C ALA A 196 -0.51 12.39 0.64
N LEU A 197 0.32 11.49 0.08
CA LEU A 197 0.45 11.29 -1.36
C LEU A 197 -0.78 10.64 -1.97
N ASP A 198 -1.42 9.68 -1.31
CA ASP A 198 -2.69 9.07 -1.75
C ASP A 198 -3.81 10.12 -1.88
N ALA A 199 -3.83 11.12 -1.00
CA ALA A 199 -4.79 12.24 -0.98
C ALA A 199 -4.33 13.47 -1.79
N GLU A 200 -3.21 13.38 -2.52
CA GLU A 200 -2.63 14.48 -3.31
C GLU A 200 -2.35 15.76 -2.49
N ASN A 201 -2.20 15.63 -1.17
CA ASN A 201 -1.91 16.74 -0.29
C ASN A 201 -0.40 16.92 -0.14
N PHE A 202 0.22 17.54 -1.14
CA PHE A 202 1.68 17.71 -1.21
C PHE A 202 2.24 18.57 -0.07
N LYS A 203 1.47 19.53 0.46
CA LYS A 203 1.87 20.31 1.63
C LYS A 203 2.02 19.43 2.87
N LEU A 204 1.04 18.56 3.11
CA LEU A 204 1.07 17.60 4.21
C LEU A 204 2.17 16.54 3.99
N ALA A 205 2.35 16.09 2.74
CA ALA A 205 3.42 15.18 2.36
C ALA A 205 4.80 15.76 2.70
N GLN A 206 5.08 17.01 2.32
CA GLN A 206 6.34 17.68 2.65
C GLN A 206 6.59 17.74 4.17
N SER A 207 5.54 18.03 4.96
CA SER A 207 5.65 18.03 6.42
C SER A 207 6.00 16.65 6.99
N HIS A 208 5.40 15.58 6.47
CA HIS A 208 5.72 14.21 6.90
C HIS A 208 7.08 13.73 6.41
N ALA A 209 7.52 14.16 5.22
CA ALA A 209 8.87 13.89 4.72
C ALA A 209 9.93 14.50 5.64
N ALA A 210 9.76 15.76 6.07
CA ALA A 210 10.68 16.40 7.01
C ALA A 210 10.71 15.68 8.38
N LYS A 211 9.56 15.21 8.88
CA LYS A 211 9.48 14.41 10.11
C LYS A 211 10.18 13.05 9.97
N ALA A 212 9.99 12.39 8.83
CA ALA A 212 10.65 11.12 8.54
C ALA A 212 12.16 11.30 8.46
N GLN A 213 12.64 12.35 7.78
CA GLN A 213 14.06 12.67 7.68
C GLN A 213 14.68 12.87 9.08
N GLY A 214 14.08 13.72 9.92
CA GLY A 214 14.62 13.96 11.26
C GLY A 214 14.64 12.70 12.15
N ALA A 215 13.66 11.81 12.00
CA ALA A 215 13.64 10.52 12.68
C ALA A 215 14.74 9.58 12.16
N LEU A 216 14.98 9.55 10.84
CA LEU A 216 16.04 8.78 10.22
C LEU A 216 17.43 9.31 10.62
N ASP A 217 17.64 10.62 10.66
CA ASP A 217 18.90 11.23 11.10
C ASP A 217 19.19 10.84 12.56
N THR A 218 18.16 10.83 13.41
CA THR A 218 18.26 10.39 14.81
C THR A 218 18.62 8.90 14.90
N LEU A 219 18.02 8.08 14.05
CA LEU A 219 18.31 6.64 13.96
C LEU A 219 19.77 6.42 13.55
N ILE A 220 20.23 7.09 12.48
CA ILE A 220 21.61 7.00 11.98
C ILE A 220 22.60 7.42 13.07
N GLY A 221 22.39 8.57 13.70
CA GLY A 221 23.25 9.04 14.79
C GLY A 221 23.32 8.04 15.96
N THR A 222 22.20 7.38 16.29
CA THR A 222 22.17 6.34 17.32
C THR A 222 23.02 5.12 16.92
N LEU A 223 22.99 4.73 15.65
CA LEU A 223 23.79 3.62 15.12
C LEU A 223 25.29 3.94 15.07
N GLU A 224 25.66 5.16 14.65
CA GLU A 224 27.05 5.61 14.62
C GLU A 224 27.68 5.67 16.02
N LEU A 225 26.96 6.21 17.01
CA LEU A 225 27.40 6.24 18.41
C LEU A 225 27.61 4.83 18.98
N LYS A 226 26.79 3.85 18.57
CA LYS A 226 26.99 2.45 18.94
C LYS A 226 28.25 1.86 18.29
N ALA A 227 28.43 2.05 16.98
CA ALA A 227 29.60 1.55 16.25
C ALA A 227 30.93 2.12 16.79
N ALA A 228 30.92 3.37 17.29
CA ALA A 228 32.06 3.97 17.96
C ALA A 228 32.37 3.29 19.32
N LYS A 229 31.34 3.00 20.13
CA LYS A 229 31.51 2.31 21.43
C LYS A 229 32.07 0.89 21.30
N THR A 230 31.68 0.14 20.26
CA THR A 230 32.19 -1.22 20.02
C THR A 230 33.68 -1.25 19.66
N LYS A 231 34.22 -0.17 19.10
CA LYS A 231 35.67 -0.05 18.78
C LYS A 231 36.54 0.29 19.99
N THR A 232 35.96 0.89 21.04
CA THR A 232 36.70 1.32 22.25
C THR A 232 36.67 0.33 23.41
N SER A 233 35.86 -0.73 23.37
CA SER A 233 35.74 -1.71 24.47
C SER A 233 36.32 -3.07 24.08
N GLY A 234 37.64 -3.21 24.16
CA GLY A 234 38.29 -4.52 24.20
C GLY A 234 38.34 -5.06 25.63
N SER A 235 37.36 -5.88 26.04
CA SER A 235 37.53 -6.94 27.06
C SER A 235 36.25 -7.76 27.29
N THR A 236 36.40 -9.07 27.18
CA THR A 236 35.66 -10.24 27.71
C THR A 236 34.46 -10.01 28.66
N SER A 237 33.30 -10.60 28.31
CA SER A 237 32.50 -11.43 29.24
C SER A 237 31.37 -12.20 28.53
N THR A 238 31.39 -13.51 28.71
CA THR A 238 30.30 -14.48 28.49
C THR A 238 29.19 -14.31 29.53
N VAL A 239 27.94 -14.03 29.13
CA VAL A 239 26.70 -14.55 29.75
C VAL A 239 25.57 -14.46 28.72
N GLY A 240 24.94 -15.59 28.41
CA GLY A 240 23.75 -15.68 27.57
C GLY A 240 22.52 -15.17 28.30
N ILE A 241 22.10 -13.95 27.97
CA ILE A 241 20.72 -13.47 28.00
C ILE A 241 20.61 -12.59 26.74
N ASP A 242 19.60 -12.83 25.89
CA ASP A 242 19.41 -12.12 24.62
C ASP A 242 19.02 -10.64 24.84
N SER A 243 20.01 -9.87 25.32
CA SER A 243 19.97 -8.45 25.68
C SER A 243 20.22 -7.54 24.48
N ARG A 244 19.84 -7.96 23.27
CA ARG A 244 19.85 -7.07 22.11
C ARG A 244 18.90 -5.91 22.40
N ASP A 245 19.43 -4.69 22.29
CA ASP A 245 18.67 -3.44 22.40
C ASP A 245 17.43 -3.51 21.48
N PRO A 246 16.22 -3.08 21.93
CA PRO A 246 15.00 -3.10 21.10
C PRO A 246 15.21 -2.58 19.67
N THR A 247 16.00 -1.53 19.48
CA THR A 247 16.34 -0.99 18.15
C THR A 247 17.05 -2.00 17.26
N GLU A 248 17.97 -2.80 17.82
CA GLU A 248 18.71 -3.85 17.09
C GLU A 248 17.77 -4.99 16.67
N LYS A 249 16.83 -5.37 17.54
CA LYS A 249 15.82 -6.39 17.23
C LYS A 249 14.87 -5.91 16.12
N ASP A 250 14.51 -4.63 16.12
CA ASP A 250 13.64 -4.05 15.10
C ASP A 250 14.36 -3.94 13.74
N ILE A 251 15.64 -3.54 13.72
CA ILE A 251 16.45 -3.52 12.49
C ILE A 251 16.64 -4.94 11.95
N GLN A 252 16.96 -5.91 12.80
CA GLN A 252 17.11 -7.30 12.37
C GLN A 252 15.80 -7.85 11.80
N ARG A 253 14.64 -7.55 12.41
CA ARG A 253 13.33 -7.92 11.86
C ARG A 253 13.08 -7.33 10.47
N LEU A 254 13.56 -6.13 10.18
CA LEU A 254 13.44 -5.53 8.85
C LEU A 254 14.33 -6.25 7.83
N LEU A 255 15.55 -6.61 8.21
CA LEU A 255 16.48 -7.36 7.36
C LEU A 255 16.01 -8.80 7.11
N ASP A 256 15.33 -9.42 8.08
CA ASP A 256 14.80 -10.78 7.96
C ASP A 256 13.53 -10.86 7.08
N TYR A 257 12.95 -9.72 6.68
CA TYR A 257 11.75 -9.62 5.83
C TYR A 257 12.05 -9.37 4.33
N GLU A 258 13.32 -9.19 3.95
CA GLU A 258 13.79 -9.19 2.54
C GLU A 258 14.09 -10.62 2.04
#